data_AF-A0A1F5D1W3-F1
#
_entry.id   AF-A0A1F5D1W3-F1
#
_cell.length_a   1.000
_cell.length_b   1.000
_cell.length_c   1.000
_cell.angle_alpha   90.00
_cell.angle_beta   90.00
_cell.angle_gamma   90.00
#
_symmetry.space_group_name_H-M   'P 1'
#
loop_
_entity.id
_entity.type
_entity.pdbx_description
1 polymer ?
#
loop_
_entity_poly.entity_id
_entity_poly.type
_entity_poly.pdbx_seq_one_letter_code
_entity_poly.pdbx_strand_id
1 'polypeptide(L)'
;MKDKCGICNRVLRYNYLRKCQRCGKLYCRDCMVPDVATGDPTRMLCLNCARRTVSPRSVSKYEGLTRYLKFRGSFTDTVKLGFARIDGIIGDNLPIEAYKSEKWWDNASTRVHAKAWLEAGWEVQEMHLKEGYVVFKKVRDVKTASTGRKARDTQLDKAFTPVHVRPLKPKIPSKTKVSKLYARIKNLERQRTSMPTYHGSFRPKPKYEKKLFKPNEKPQ
;
A
#
# COMPACT_ATOMS: atom_id res chain seq x y z
N MET A 1 8.34 -25.32 -13.18
CA MET A 1 9.09 -24.64 -12.09
C MET A 1 8.10 -23.91 -11.18
N LYS A 2 8.24 -24.05 -9.85
CA LYS A 2 7.39 -23.39 -8.84
C LYS A 2 8.27 -22.46 -8.02
N ASP A 3 7.75 -21.29 -7.68
CA ASP A 3 8.49 -20.26 -6.93
C ASP A 3 7.64 -19.71 -5.78
N LYS A 4 8.31 -19.13 -4.78
CA LYS A 4 7.68 -18.52 -3.60
C LYS A 4 7.43 -17.02 -3.83
N CYS A 5 6.22 -16.54 -3.53
CA CYS A 5 5.95 -15.11 -3.45
C CYS A 5 6.74 -14.47 -2.30
N GLY A 6 7.42 -13.35 -2.54
CA GLY A 6 8.25 -12.70 -1.52
C GLY A 6 7.51 -11.95 -0.39
N ILE A 7 6.17 -11.94 -0.37
CA ILE A 7 5.36 -11.34 0.71
C ILE A 7 4.56 -12.43 1.43
N CYS A 8 3.68 -13.12 0.71
CA CYS A 8 2.79 -14.12 1.32
C CYS A 8 3.43 -15.50 1.48
N ASN A 9 4.66 -15.70 0.98
CA ASN A 9 5.41 -16.96 1.00
C ASN A 9 4.69 -18.17 0.39
N ARG A 10 3.58 -17.97 -0.32
CA ARG A 10 2.86 -19.03 -1.03
C ARG A 10 3.69 -19.52 -2.21
N VAL A 11 3.72 -20.83 -2.38
CA VAL A 11 4.34 -21.51 -3.53
C VAL A 11 3.33 -21.53 -4.67
N LEU A 12 3.66 -20.87 -5.79
CA LEU A 12 2.81 -20.80 -6.98
C LEU A 12 3.59 -21.23 -8.22
N ARG A 13 2.87 -21.56 -9.30
CA ARG A 13 3.50 -21.73 -10.61
C ARG A 13 4.02 -20.39 -11.12
N TYR A 14 5.14 -20.41 -11.84
CA TYR A 14 5.80 -19.19 -12.34
C TYR A 14 4.86 -18.23 -13.08
N ASN A 15 3.90 -18.75 -13.87
CA ASN A 15 2.93 -17.95 -14.63
C ASN A 15 1.99 -17.08 -13.77
N TYR A 16 1.81 -17.44 -12.50
CA TYR A 16 1.00 -16.66 -11.54
C TYR A 16 1.83 -15.62 -10.78
N LEU A 17 3.16 -15.69 -10.91
CA LEU A 17 4.09 -14.73 -10.33
C LEU A 17 4.47 -13.69 -11.36
N ARG A 18 4.70 -12.46 -10.89
CA ARG A 18 5.20 -11.37 -11.70
C ARG A 18 6.34 -10.68 -10.97
N LYS A 19 7.24 -10.08 -11.74
CA LYS A 19 8.41 -9.37 -11.23
C LYS A 19 8.05 -7.93 -10.88
N CYS A 20 8.41 -7.50 -9.68
CA CYS A 20 8.28 -6.10 -9.28
C CYS A 20 9.37 -5.26 -9.98
N GLN A 21 8.96 -4.14 -10.58
CA GLN A 21 9.88 -3.25 -11.31
C GLN A 21 10.88 -2.52 -10.40
N ARG A 22 10.56 -2.35 -9.10
CA ARG A 22 11.45 -1.67 -8.13
C ARG A 22 12.46 -2.58 -7.46
N CYS A 23 12.01 -3.74 -6.95
CA CYS A 23 12.88 -4.63 -6.16
C CYS A 23 13.33 -5.88 -6.93
N GLY A 24 12.80 -6.13 -8.14
CA GLY A 24 13.19 -7.24 -9.01
C GLY A 24 12.77 -8.64 -8.52
N LYS A 25 12.07 -8.75 -7.40
CA LYS A 25 11.59 -10.04 -6.84
C LYS A 25 10.25 -10.47 -7.43
N LEU A 26 9.94 -11.77 -7.35
CA LEU A 26 8.70 -12.37 -7.80
C LEU A 26 7.62 -12.33 -6.70
N TYR A 27 6.39 -11.95 -7.09
CA TYR A 27 5.23 -11.85 -6.22
C TYR A 27 3.97 -12.37 -6.92
N CYS A 28 2.99 -12.84 -6.14
CA CYS A 28 1.68 -13.22 -6.67
C CYS A 28 0.86 -11.98 -7.05
N ARG A 29 -0.14 -12.16 -7.93
CA ARG A 29 -1.01 -11.06 -8.39
C ARG A 29 -1.66 -10.31 -7.22
N ASP A 30 -2.11 -11.00 -6.20
CA ASP A 30 -2.72 -10.39 -5.00
C ASP A 30 -1.74 -9.52 -4.18
N CYS A 31 -0.44 -9.78 -4.28
CA CYS A 31 0.60 -9.03 -3.56
C CYS A 31 1.24 -7.94 -4.43
N MET A 32 0.64 -7.63 -5.57
CA MET A 32 1.09 -6.56 -6.45
C MET A 32 -0.03 -5.58 -6.77
N VAL A 33 0.36 -4.35 -7.05
CA VAL A 33 -0.51 -3.25 -7.45
C VAL A 33 0.17 -2.56 -8.64
N PRO A 34 -0.59 -2.03 -9.61
CA PRO A 34 -0.04 -1.11 -10.62
C PRO A 34 0.62 0.10 -9.96
N ASP A 35 1.42 0.85 -10.71
CA ASP A 35 2.16 1.98 -10.17
C ASP A 35 1.18 3.06 -9.69
N VAL A 36 1.17 3.32 -8.39
CA VAL A 36 0.28 4.29 -7.76
C VAL A 36 0.72 5.73 -8.09
N ALA A 37 2.00 5.95 -8.42
CA ALA A 37 2.50 7.29 -8.71
C ALA A 37 2.13 7.76 -10.12
N THR A 38 2.21 6.87 -11.11
CA THR A 38 1.96 7.22 -12.52
C THR A 38 0.58 6.75 -13.00
N GLY A 39 -0.04 5.79 -12.33
CA GLY A 39 -1.30 5.18 -12.77
C GLY A 39 -1.14 4.15 -13.88
N ASP A 40 0.10 3.85 -14.29
CA ASP A 40 0.37 2.94 -15.40
C ASP A 40 0.04 1.48 -15.03
N PRO A 41 -0.87 0.81 -15.76
CA PRO A 41 -1.26 -0.57 -15.48
C PRO A 41 -0.18 -1.59 -15.87
N THR A 42 0.78 -1.19 -16.70
CA THR A 42 1.90 -2.03 -17.17
C THR A 42 2.99 -2.17 -16.10
N ARG A 43 3.15 -1.15 -15.27
CA ARG A 43 4.23 -1.06 -14.30
C ARG A 43 3.77 -1.61 -12.96
N MET A 44 4.07 -2.88 -12.71
CA MET A 44 3.65 -3.54 -11.47
C MET A 44 4.67 -3.41 -10.34
N LEU A 45 4.19 -3.02 -9.17
CA LEU A 45 4.95 -2.90 -7.93
C LEU A 45 4.41 -3.89 -6.88
N CYS A 46 5.28 -4.43 -6.04
CA CYS A 46 4.83 -5.19 -4.87
C CYS A 46 4.28 -4.24 -3.79
N LEU A 47 3.41 -4.75 -2.90
CA LEU A 47 2.77 -3.93 -1.86
C LEU A 47 3.77 -3.15 -0.98
N ASN A 48 4.94 -3.72 -0.68
CA ASN A 48 5.98 -3.02 0.08
C ASN A 48 6.62 -1.87 -0.71
N CYS A 49 6.80 -2.03 -2.02
CA CYS A 49 7.35 -0.99 -2.89
C CYS A 49 6.33 0.12 -3.17
N ALA A 50 5.06 -0.23 -3.30
CA ALA A 50 3.95 0.71 -3.40
C ALA A 50 3.73 1.47 -2.08
N ARG A 51 3.86 0.81 -0.92
CA ARG A 51 3.82 1.50 0.38
C ARG A 51 4.87 2.61 0.48
N ARG A 52 6.08 2.36 -0.03
CA ARG A 52 7.16 3.37 -0.04
C ARG A 52 6.91 4.53 -1.00
N THR A 53 6.07 4.39 -2.03
CA THR A 53 5.69 5.53 -2.88
C THR A 53 4.62 6.39 -2.20
N VAL A 54 3.59 5.77 -1.64
CA VAL A 54 2.44 6.50 -1.06
C VAL A 54 2.73 7.11 0.31
N SER A 55 3.53 6.42 1.12
CA SER A 55 3.96 6.89 2.44
C SER A 55 5.48 6.78 2.49
N PRO A 56 6.22 7.74 1.90
CA PRO A 56 7.66 7.79 2.11
C PRO A 56 7.90 7.90 3.62
N ARG A 57 8.90 7.18 4.11
CA ARG A 57 9.31 7.31 5.51
C ARG A 57 9.70 8.77 5.71
N SER A 58 9.18 9.41 6.76
CA SER A 58 9.63 10.76 7.13
C SER A 58 11.12 10.67 7.43
N VAL A 59 11.92 11.20 6.50
CA VAL A 59 13.35 11.33 6.68
C VAL A 59 13.59 12.53 7.58
N SER A 60 14.46 12.40 8.57
CA SER A 60 14.86 13.58 9.35
C SER A 60 15.66 14.50 8.44
N LYS A 61 15.54 15.82 8.63
CA LYS A 61 16.30 16.81 7.84
C LYS A 61 17.78 16.44 7.74
N TYR A 62 18.37 15.96 8.83
CA TYR A 62 19.78 15.65 8.94
C TYR A 62 20.17 14.21 8.53
N GLU A 63 19.26 13.41 7.97
CA GLU A 63 19.53 12.02 7.59
C GLU A 63 20.61 11.90 6.51
N GLY A 64 20.73 12.90 5.63
CA GLY A 64 21.82 12.99 4.64
C GLY A 64 23.20 13.00 5.32
N LEU A 65 23.34 13.81 6.38
CA LEU A 65 24.56 13.88 7.18
C LEU A 65 24.84 12.57 7.90
N THR A 66 23.82 11.93 8.49
CA THR A 66 23.94 10.61 9.13
C THR A 66 24.49 9.57 8.15
N ARG A 67 23.94 9.50 6.93
CA ARG A 67 24.40 8.55 5.90
C ARG A 67 25.83 8.85 5.45
N TYR A 68 26.17 10.12 5.26
CA TYR A 68 27.51 10.54 4.88
C TYR A 68 28.56 10.14 5.93
N LEU A 69 28.30 10.41 7.22
CA LEU A 69 29.20 10.07 8.31
C LEU A 69 29.33 8.54 8.49
N LYS A 70 28.22 7.78 8.36
CA LYS A 70 28.29 6.30 8.36
C LYS A 70 29.18 5.75 7.25
N PHE A 71 29.06 6.31 6.04
CA PHE A 71 29.90 5.93 4.91
C PHE A 71 31.38 6.25 5.18
N ARG A 72 31.68 7.47 5.64
CA ARG A 72 33.05 7.88 6.00
C ARG A 72 33.64 7.06 7.14
N GLY A 73 32.82 6.61 8.08
CA GLY A 73 33.25 5.81 9.24
C GLY A 73 33.77 4.43 8.88
N SER A 74 33.61 4.01 7.63
CA SER A 74 34.23 2.79 7.11
C SER A 74 35.71 2.99 6.75
N PHE A 75 36.18 4.23 6.61
CA PHE A 75 37.52 4.55 6.09
C PHE A 75 38.34 5.47 7.00
N THR A 76 37.68 6.34 7.78
CA THR A 76 38.34 7.40 8.55
C THR A 76 37.70 7.54 9.92
N ASP A 77 38.51 7.87 10.93
CA ASP A 77 38.05 8.12 12.30
C ASP A 77 37.82 9.60 12.61
N THR A 78 38.29 10.50 11.75
CA THR A 78 38.11 11.95 11.90
C THR A 78 37.74 12.57 10.55
N VAL A 79 36.77 13.48 10.55
CA VAL A 79 36.30 14.16 9.33
C VAL A 79 36.11 15.64 9.60
N LYS A 80 36.85 16.48 8.86
CA LYS A 80 36.66 17.93 8.80
C LYS A 80 35.64 18.29 7.71
N LEU A 81 34.57 18.98 8.07
CA LEU A 81 33.53 19.46 7.16
C LEU A 81 33.28 20.95 7.36
N GLY A 82 33.26 21.71 6.26
CA GLY A 82 32.79 23.11 6.31
C GLY A 82 31.26 23.19 6.27
N PHE A 83 30.68 24.26 6.81
CA PHE A 83 29.22 24.46 6.86
C PHE A 83 28.56 24.39 5.48
N ALA A 84 29.16 25.00 4.46
CA ALA A 84 28.65 24.94 3.08
C ALA A 84 28.60 23.50 2.53
N ARG A 85 29.55 22.65 2.93
CA ARG A 85 29.56 21.23 2.56
C ARG A 85 28.48 20.46 3.31
N ILE A 86 28.24 20.81 4.57
CA ILE A 86 27.18 20.21 5.39
C ILE A 86 25.80 20.56 4.80
N ASP A 87 25.57 21.80 4.39
CA ASP A 87 24.35 22.23 3.70
C ASP A 87 24.12 21.40 2.43
N GLY A 88 25.17 21.24 1.61
CA GLY A 88 25.09 20.40 0.41
C GLY A 88 24.84 18.91 0.68
N ILE A 89 25.32 18.37 1.81
CA ILE A 89 25.08 16.98 2.22
C ILE A 89 23.65 16.78 2.74
N ILE A 90 23.13 17.76 3.48
CA ILE A 90 21.76 17.76 4.00
C ILE A 90 20.78 17.96 2.84
N GLY A 91 21.15 18.76 1.84
CA GLY A 91 20.27 19.21 0.75
C GLY A 91 19.41 20.42 1.14
N ASP A 92 19.64 20.98 2.33
CA ASP A 92 18.99 22.18 2.87
C ASP A 92 20.02 23.02 3.62
N ASN A 93 19.76 24.31 3.74
CA ASN A 93 20.59 25.21 4.54
C ASN A 93 20.46 24.92 6.05
N LEU A 94 21.59 24.97 6.75
CA LEU A 94 21.67 25.00 8.20
C LEU A 94 20.95 26.24 8.76
N PRO A 95 20.31 26.12 9.94
CA PRO A 95 19.68 27.26 10.58
C PRO A 95 20.73 28.30 11.00
N ILE A 96 20.33 29.57 11.07
CA ILE A 96 21.21 30.69 11.44
C ILE A 96 21.92 30.47 12.79
N GLU A 97 21.31 29.71 13.70
CA GLU A 97 21.88 29.36 15.00
C GLU A 97 23.15 28.52 14.89
N ALA A 98 23.25 27.66 13.87
CA ALA A 98 24.43 26.85 13.61
C ALA A 98 25.65 27.72 13.25
N TYR A 99 25.39 28.89 12.64
CA TYR A 99 26.41 29.87 12.25
C TYR A 99 26.73 30.90 13.35
N LYS A 100 25.85 31.06 14.35
CA LYS A 100 26.00 32.07 15.40
C LYS A 100 26.46 31.51 16.74
N SER A 101 26.09 30.27 17.05
CA SER A 101 26.28 29.70 18.38
C SER A 101 26.98 28.36 18.33
N GLU A 102 28.07 28.24 19.10
CA GLU A 102 28.78 26.97 19.27
C GLU A 102 27.92 25.93 19.97
N LYS A 103 27.08 26.38 20.91
CA LYS A 103 26.10 25.53 21.62
C LYS A 103 25.29 24.70 20.65
N TRP A 104 24.95 25.19 19.46
CA TRP A 104 24.17 24.42 18.48
C TRP A 104 24.85 23.09 18.10
N TRP A 105 26.18 23.02 18.16
CA TRP A 105 26.98 21.83 17.85
C TRP A 105 27.24 20.90 19.05
N ASP A 106 26.56 21.13 20.18
CA ASP A 106 26.60 20.24 21.35
C ASP A 106 26.18 18.80 21.01
N ASN A 107 26.84 17.83 21.63
CA ASN A 107 26.51 16.40 21.51
C ASN A 107 25.29 15.96 22.35
N ALA A 108 24.27 16.82 22.45
CA ALA A 108 23.07 16.54 23.24
C ALA A 108 22.05 15.70 22.45
N SER A 109 21.87 14.43 22.82
CA SER A 109 20.94 13.50 22.15
C SER A 109 19.46 13.93 22.15
N THR A 110 19.08 14.94 22.93
CA THR A 110 17.73 15.53 22.92
C THR A 110 17.47 16.34 21.64
N ARG A 111 18.52 16.91 21.04
CA ARG A 111 18.39 17.79 19.88
C ARG A 111 18.40 16.99 18.57
N VAL A 112 17.52 17.38 17.64
CA VAL A 112 17.30 16.65 16.38
C VAL A 112 18.54 16.64 15.48
N HIS A 113 19.30 17.74 15.45
CA HIS A 113 20.57 17.81 14.70
C HIS A 113 21.62 16.88 15.30
N ALA A 114 21.79 16.91 16.62
CA ALA A 114 22.81 16.13 17.30
C ALA A 114 22.58 14.62 17.22
N LYS A 115 21.31 14.19 17.25
CA LYS A 115 20.95 12.80 16.96
C LYS A 115 21.53 12.31 15.63
N ALA A 116 21.67 13.17 14.62
CA ALA A 116 22.11 12.75 13.30
C ALA A 116 23.54 12.20 13.27
N TRP A 117 24.50 12.85 13.95
CA TRP A 117 25.87 12.35 14.03
C TRP A 117 26.02 11.29 15.12
N LEU A 118 25.31 11.41 16.24
CA LEU A 118 25.31 10.42 17.31
C LEU A 118 24.77 9.05 16.83
N GLU A 119 23.69 9.01 16.07
CA GLU A 119 23.16 7.78 15.44
C GLU A 119 24.10 7.20 14.37
N ALA A 120 25.03 8.02 13.86
CA ALA A 120 26.11 7.57 13.00
C ALA A 120 27.32 7.02 13.76
N GLY A 121 27.38 7.19 15.09
CA GLY A 121 28.54 6.83 15.92
C GLY A 121 29.62 7.91 16.00
N TRP A 122 29.29 9.14 15.63
CA TRP A 122 30.18 10.28 15.58
C TRP A 122 29.80 11.32 16.62
N GLU A 123 30.78 12.09 17.07
CA GLU A 123 30.62 13.24 17.97
C GLU A 123 31.37 14.43 17.38
N VAL A 124 30.88 15.64 17.65
CA VAL A 124 31.61 16.87 17.33
C VAL A 124 32.74 17.03 18.34
N GLN A 125 33.97 17.18 17.84
CA GLN A 125 35.16 17.38 18.67
C GLN A 125 35.51 18.87 18.75
N GLU A 126 35.63 19.51 17.59
CA GLU A 126 36.05 20.92 17.48
C GLU A 126 35.21 21.63 16.42
N MET A 127 34.93 22.90 16.67
CA MET A 127 34.16 23.77 15.80
C MET A 127 34.83 25.13 15.70
N HIS A 128 34.95 25.65 14.48
CA HIS A 128 35.49 26.99 14.23
C HIS A 128 34.46 27.82 13.46
N LEU A 129 33.76 28.71 14.18
CA LEU A 129 32.76 29.61 13.61
C LEU A 129 33.34 30.57 12.55
N LYS A 130 34.52 31.14 12.81
CA LYS A 130 35.17 32.12 11.92
C LYS A 130 35.57 31.51 10.58
N GLU A 131 36.07 30.29 10.62
CA GLU A 131 36.53 29.56 9.42
C GLU A 131 35.43 28.69 8.79
N GLY A 132 34.24 28.60 9.43
CA GLY A 132 33.09 27.86 8.92
C GLY A 132 33.22 26.33 9.01
N TYR A 133 33.99 25.88 10.00
CA TYR A 133 34.44 24.52 10.31
C TYR A 133 33.75 23.63 11.34
N VAL A 134 33.57 22.33 11.09
CA VAL A 134 33.36 21.31 12.15
C VAL A 134 34.25 20.10 11.93
N VAL A 135 34.83 19.59 13.01
CA VAL A 135 35.58 18.33 13.06
C VAL A 135 34.76 17.30 13.80
N PHE A 136 34.39 16.24 13.10
CA PHE A 136 33.71 15.08 13.67
C PHE A 136 34.74 13.99 14.00
N LYS A 137 34.62 13.38 15.18
CA LYS A 137 35.39 12.22 15.60
C LYS A 137 34.47 11.03 15.79
N LYS A 138 34.91 9.87 15.32
CA LYS A 138 34.21 8.61 15.49
C LYS A 138 34.45 8.11 16.92
N VAL A 139 33.37 7.87 17.65
CA VAL A 139 33.42 7.43 19.06
C VAL A 139 32.96 5.98 19.20
N ARG A 140 32.08 5.53 18.30
CA ARG A 140 31.56 4.16 18.31
C ARG A 140 31.62 3.57 16.93
N ASP A 141 32.14 2.35 16.84
CA ASP A 141 31.88 1.47 15.71
C ASP A 141 30.41 1.04 15.77
N VAL A 142 29.54 1.82 15.14
CA VAL A 142 28.20 1.35 14.81
C VAL A 142 28.41 0.28 13.76
N LYS A 143 28.49 -0.98 14.21
CA LYS A 143 28.36 -2.14 13.32
C LYS A 143 27.10 -1.89 12.54
N THR A 144 27.24 -1.55 11.25
CA THR A 144 26.11 -1.54 10.34
C THR A 144 25.56 -2.95 10.46
N ALA A 145 24.39 -3.09 11.07
CA ALA A 145 23.67 -4.35 11.05
C ALA A 145 23.48 -4.61 9.56
N SER A 146 24.39 -5.41 9.00
CA SER A 146 24.31 -5.83 7.63
C SER A 146 22.93 -6.48 7.59
N THR A 147 22.03 -5.85 6.86
CA THR A 147 20.88 -6.57 6.32
C THR A 147 21.46 -7.50 5.27
N GLY A 148 22.34 -8.41 5.71
CA GLY A 148 22.68 -9.61 5.00
C GLY A 148 21.33 -10.17 4.64
N ARG A 149 21.04 -10.14 3.35
CA ARG A 149 19.92 -10.85 2.77
C ARG A 149 20.08 -12.26 3.31
N LYS A 150 19.34 -12.62 4.37
CA LYS A 150 19.34 -13.98 4.89
C LYS A 150 19.17 -14.85 3.66
N ALA A 151 20.20 -15.64 3.35
CA ALA A 151 20.16 -16.60 2.28
C ALA A 151 18.85 -17.36 2.47
N ARG A 152 18.05 -17.41 1.41
CA ARG A 152 16.71 -18.01 1.43
C ARG A 152 16.86 -19.42 1.98
N ASP A 153 16.44 -19.62 3.21
CA ASP A 153 16.26 -20.94 3.76
C ASP A 153 15.25 -21.66 2.85
N THR A 154 15.73 -22.72 2.21
CA THR A 154 14.99 -23.48 1.20
C THR A 154 14.04 -24.50 1.81
N GLN A 155 13.90 -24.56 3.14
CA GLN A 155 12.84 -25.37 3.73
C GLN A 155 11.44 -24.76 3.46
N LEU A 156 10.56 -25.61 2.95
CA LEU A 156 9.19 -25.29 2.59
C LEU A 156 8.31 -25.47 3.84
N ASP A 157 8.38 -24.53 4.78
CA ASP A 157 7.74 -24.70 6.10
C ASP A 157 6.22 -24.87 6.07
N LYS A 158 5.55 -24.55 4.94
CA LYS A 158 4.10 -24.65 4.81
C LYS A 158 3.70 -25.14 3.42
N ALA A 159 3.02 -26.28 3.39
CA ALA A 159 2.30 -26.74 2.20
C ALA A 159 1.28 -25.67 1.77
N PHE A 160 1.11 -25.51 0.46
CA PHE A 160 0.15 -24.56 -0.11
C PHE A 160 -1.26 -24.86 0.40
N THR A 161 -1.80 -24.00 1.26
CA THR A 161 -3.22 -24.00 1.64
C THR A 161 -3.92 -22.97 0.75
N PRO A 162 -4.85 -23.39 -0.13
CA PRO A 162 -5.59 -22.45 -0.96
C PRO A 162 -6.36 -21.48 -0.05
N VAL A 163 -6.45 -20.21 -0.46
CA VAL A 163 -7.23 -19.20 0.26
C VAL A 163 -8.67 -19.70 0.33
N HIS A 164 -9.25 -19.71 1.54
CA HIS A 164 -10.66 -20.06 1.69
C HIS A 164 -11.51 -18.96 1.02
N VAL A 165 -11.87 -19.19 -0.24
CA VAL A 165 -12.90 -18.42 -0.92
C VAL A 165 -14.24 -18.81 -0.30
N ARG A 166 -14.97 -17.84 0.24
CA ARG A 166 -16.38 -18.04 0.57
C ARG A 166 -17.12 -18.20 -0.75
N PRO A 167 -17.72 -19.37 -1.06
CA PRO A 167 -18.54 -19.50 -2.25
C PRO A 167 -19.68 -18.47 -2.16
N LEU A 168 -19.85 -17.67 -3.22
CA LEU A 168 -20.99 -16.76 -3.36
C LEU A 168 -22.26 -17.63 -3.37
N LYS A 169 -23.00 -17.65 -2.25
CA LYS A 169 -24.30 -18.34 -2.21
C LYS A 169 -25.27 -17.59 -3.11
N PRO A 170 -25.91 -18.25 -4.10
CA PRO A 170 -26.94 -17.59 -4.90
C PRO A 170 -28.08 -17.12 -3.99
N LYS A 171 -28.51 -15.86 -4.15
CA LYS A 171 -29.62 -15.30 -3.37
C LYS A 171 -30.92 -15.95 -3.83
N ILE A 172 -31.46 -16.86 -3.03
CA ILE A 172 -32.78 -17.44 -3.24
C ILE A 172 -33.82 -16.31 -3.10
N PRO A 173 -34.73 -16.11 -4.07
CA PRO A 173 -35.73 -15.05 -3.97
C PRO A 173 -36.70 -15.29 -2.80
N SER A 174 -37.17 -14.21 -2.16
CA SER A 174 -38.17 -14.34 -1.09
C SER A 174 -39.48 -14.92 -1.62
N LYS A 175 -40.23 -15.62 -0.76
CA LYS A 175 -41.55 -16.18 -1.09
C LYS A 175 -42.49 -15.13 -1.70
N THR A 176 -42.41 -13.89 -1.22
CA THR A 176 -43.16 -12.74 -1.74
C THR A 176 -42.76 -12.34 -3.17
N LYS A 177 -41.48 -12.49 -3.53
CA LYS A 177 -40.99 -12.19 -4.89
C LYS A 177 -41.41 -13.29 -5.86
N VAL A 178 -41.38 -14.55 -5.41
CA VAL A 178 -41.87 -15.71 -6.19
C VAL A 178 -43.38 -15.59 -6.43
N SER A 179 -44.18 -15.22 -5.42
CA SER A 179 -45.63 -15.06 -5.59
C SER A 179 -45.99 -13.90 -6.53
N LYS A 180 -45.30 -12.76 -6.43
CA LYS A 180 -45.46 -11.64 -7.38
C LYS A 180 -45.12 -12.03 -8.81
N LEU A 181 -44.06 -12.82 -9.00
CA LEU A 181 -43.67 -13.34 -10.32
C LEU A 181 -44.72 -14.29 -10.87
N TYR A 182 -45.20 -15.23 -10.05
CA TYR A 182 -46.26 -16.18 -10.42
C TYR A 182 -47.55 -15.46 -10.82
N ALA A 183 -47.99 -14.48 -10.02
CA ALA A 183 -49.15 -13.66 -10.35
C ALA A 183 -48.96 -12.92 -11.69
N ARG A 184 -47.76 -12.41 -11.96
CA ARG A 184 -47.44 -11.74 -13.23
C ARG A 184 -47.53 -12.70 -14.42
N ILE A 185 -47.01 -13.92 -14.28
CA ILE A 185 -47.10 -14.96 -15.32
C ILE A 185 -48.56 -15.29 -15.61
N LYS A 186 -49.37 -15.52 -14.57
CA LYS A 186 -50.82 -15.79 -14.71
C LYS A 186 -51.58 -14.65 -15.40
N ASN A 187 -51.17 -13.40 -15.18
CA ASN A 187 -51.78 -12.26 -15.89
C ASN A 187 -51.45 -12.24 -17.37
N LEU A 188 -50.20 -12.55 -17.73
CA LEU A 188 -49.80 -12.67 -19.13
C LEU A 188 -50.51 -13.84 -19.81
N GLU A 189 -50.67 -14.98 -19.13
CA GLU A 189 -51.48 -16.10 -19.63
C GLU A 189 -52.92 -15.67 -19.90
N ARG A 190 -53.56 -14.99 -18.94
CA ARG A 190 -54.94 -14.46 -19.11
C ARG A 190 -55.06 -13.44 -20.23
N GLN A 191 -54.06 -12.57 -20.41
CA GLN A 191 -54.03 -11.63 -21.53
C GLN A 191 -53.88 -12.34 -22.88
N ARG A 192 -53.07 -13.40 -22.92
CA ARG A 192 -52.90 -14.21 -24.13
C ARG A 192 -54.14 -15.02 -24.48
N THR A 193 -54.89 -15.51 -23.49
CA THR A 193 -56.13 -16.26 -23.70
C THR A 193 -57.38 -15.39 -23.83
N SER A 194 -57.31 -14.11 -23.45
CA SER A 194 -58.41 -13.18 -23.67
C SER A 194 -58.56 -12.87 -25.16
N MET A 195 -59.79 -12.99 -25.67
CA MET A 195 -60.14 -12.63 -27.06
C MET A 195 -59.75 -11.17 -27.37
N PRO A 196 -59.28 -10.87 -28.60
CA PRO A 196 -59.01 -9.50 -29.02
C PRO A 196 -60.28 -8.64 -28.88
N THR A 197 -60.20 -7.55 -28.13
CA THR A 197 -61.31 -6.59 -28.05
C THR A 197 -61.37 -5.79 -29.35
N TYR A 198 -62.44 -5.96 -30.12
CA TYR A 198 -62.71 -5.12 -31.28
C TYR A 198 -63.18 -3.74 -30.82
N HIS A 199 -62.64 -2.68 -31.40
CA HIS A 199 -62.98 -1.30 -31.03
C HIS A 199 -64.45 -1.03 -31.38
N GLY A 200 -65.30 -0.80 -30.38
CA GLY A 200 -66.73 -0.50 -30.57
C GLY A 200 -67.70 -1.00 -29.49
N SER A 201 -67.27 -1.84 -28.54
CA SER A 201 -68.15 -2.26 -27.44
C SER A 201 -68.37 -1.14 -26.41
N PHE A 202 -69.58 -0.61 -26.35
CA PHE A 202 -69.99 0.60 -25.59
C PHE A 202 -70.04 0.51 -24.05
N ARG A 203 -69.45 -0.51 -23.41
CA ARG A 203 -69.45 -0.60 -21.94
C ARG A 203 -68.03 -0.72 -21.38
N PRO A 204 -67.54 0.25 -20.59
CA PRO A 204 -66.27 0.12 -19.90
C PRO A 204 -66.36 -1.01 -18.87
N LYS A 205 -65.36 -1.89 -18.83
CA LYS A 205 -65.31 -3.00 -17.85
C LYS A 205 -65.42 -2.45 -16.42
N PRO A 206 -66.25 -3.04 -15.56
CA PRO A 206 -66.42 -2.61 -14.18
C PRO A 206 -65.13 -2.77 -13.37
N LYS A 207 -64.95 -1.92 -12.34
CA LYS A 207 -63.71 -1.76 -11.57
C LYS A 207 -63.23 -3.07 -10.89
N TYR A 208 -64.15 -4.02 -10.66
CA TYR A 208 -63.84 -5.32 -10.05
C TYR A 208 -63.26 -6.33 -11.05
N GLU A 209 -63.63 -6.27 -12.34
CA GLU A 209 -63.04 -7.12 -13.40
C GLU A 209 -61.61 -6.70 -13.76
N LYS A 210 -61.26 -5.44 -13.45
CA LYS A 210 -59.90 -4.92 -13.58
C LYS A 210 -58.98 -5.35 -12.43
N LYS A 211 -59.52 -5.94 -11.34
CA LYS A 211 -58.72 -6.44 -10.23
C LYS A 211 -58.14 -7.81 -10.56
N LEU A 212 -56.85 -7.96 -10.27
CA LEU A 212 -56.03 -9.14 -10.59
C LEU A 212 -56.47 -10.43 -9.85
N PHE A 213 -57.23 -10.29 -8.76
CA PHE A 213 -57.74 -11.40 -7.96
C PHE A 213 -59.26 -11.26 -7.82
N LYS A 214 -60.00 -12.27 -8.29
CA LYS A 214 -61.45 -12.39 -8.05
C LYS A 214 -61.61 -13.02 -6.68
N PRO A 215 -62.14 -12.30 -5.67
CA PRO A 215 -62.24 -12.83 -4.31
C PRO A 215 -63.16 -14.06 -4.21
N ASN A 216 -64.03 -14.27 -5.20
CA ASN A 216 -65.03 -15.34 -5.20
C ASN A 216 -64.57 -16.62 -5.93
N GLU A 217 -63.42 -16.63 -6.59
CA GLU A 217 -62.87 -17.83 -7.23
C GLU A 217 -61.76 -18.41 -6.36
N LYS A 218 -61.96 -19.64 -5.86
CA LYS A 218 -60.90 -20.35 -5.13
C LYS A 218 -59.74 -20.64 -6.08
N PRO A 219 -58.49 -20.29 -5.74
CA PRO A 219 -57.34 -20.69 -6.53
C PRO A 219 -57.18 -22.22 -6.46
N GLN A 220 -57.03 -22.88 -7.60
CA GLN A 220 -56.51 -24.25 -7.69
C GLN A 220 -55.00 -24.25 -7.45
#